data_AF-A0A246GL70-F1
#
_entry.id   AF-A0A246GL70-F1
#
_cell.length_a   1.000
_cell.length_b   1.000
_cell.length_c   1.000
_cell.angle_alpha   90.00
_cell.angle_beta   90.00
_cell.angle_gamma   90.00
#
_symmetry.space_group_name_H-M   'P 1'
#
loop_
_entity.id
_entity.type
_entity.pdbx_description
1 polymer ?
#
loop_
_entity_poly.entity_id
_entity_poly.type
_entity_poly.pdbx_seq_one_letter_code
_entity_poly.pdbx_strand_id
1 'polypeptide(L)'
;MIKGVVETTYNPEAPNISDVEDLSGGNNQNSNENSGSIVTFPITSTENIQVNTSQSIINITSPNGQIITIPINSNSQTTTVTDSQGNSYEVNNSTGEVKSTKSISEVVTTEEQAKAELKFAYKGVEFLHKDKLATMLHGKDLKIEIKKKNESISLSIEKTKLKLDDKDVNLIKENGKYFVTIKADAATLKKEKTKLIVLDSIGKTEIAILNIVTYTAPVVKFNRPDNYTGEFLYDDGFERHATIKSNTYYQSIVVGKKKETYYAPVIGLNKDQIATIKVDFNDFDDIAKKDPDFKLVFRPTVQNKIEINRQSELEVNANDIKTLNQIIINALEYVNIPKPKTLDPILIEVFVKETKEKVGLIEYYCAETIKKNIHLIYVKFNDDTTYPSPYTNYELQNFLNNLSHNQLFIEYTIDSENFEVNENRATFVNSIYSTEDIFYGLKLKKFPTIERSIDVPNYNNKKDYYFVTDIEKAKTTNDDGSPGSYLGGAHWIGSNGGVHLKAKSSIGETQVELDAHEFGHWIGLPHTFEEKYPNGSVKQKPNPFITIHSNQGESKYNFMDYQVNRKTWFKMQLLNTNRESN
;
A
#
# COMPACT_ATOMS: atom_id res chain seq x y z
N MET A 1 -6.73 -16.32 -43.03
CA MET A 1 -5.49 -16.91 -43.58
C MET A 1 -4.31 -16.09 -43.10
N ILE A 2 -3.34 -16.79 -42.54
CA ILE A 2 -2.15 -16.32 -41.82
C ILE A 2 -1.05 -15.90 -42.81
N LYS A 3 -0.27 -14.88 -42.45
CA LYS A 3 1.16 -14.66 -42.81
C LYS A 3 1.80 -14.03 -41.56
N GLY A 4 2.76 -14.59 -40.83
CA GLY A 4 3.66 -15.71 -41.07
C GLY A 4 5.03 -15.22 -41.54
N VAL A 5 5.92 -14.86 -40.60
CA VAL A 5 7.39 -15.07 -40.68
C VAL A 5 7.92 -15.26 -39.26
N VAL A 6 8.59 -16.38 -39.03
CA VAL A 6 9.36 -16.77 -37.84
C VAL A 6 10.80 -17.07 -38.32
N GLU A 7 11.73 -17.08 -37.35
CA GLU A 7 13.09 -17.66 -37.34
C GLU A 7 14.23 -16.64 -37.54
N THR A 8 15.35 -16.67 -36.81
CA THR A 8 16.06 -17.79 -36.15
C THR A 8 16.83 -17.36 -34.88
N THR A 9 16.93 -18.29 -33.93
CA THR A 9 17.85 -18.37 -32.78
C THR A 9 19.29 -18.77 -33.15
N TYR A 10 20.29 -18.35 -32.37
CA TYR A 10 21.60 -19.01 -32.29
C TYR A 10 22.08 -19.07 -30.83
N ASN A 11 22.40 -20.30 -30.37
CA ASN A 11 22.98 -20.63 -29.08
C ASN A 11 24.21 -21.54 -29.35
N PRO A 12 25.44 -21.14 -29.00
CA PRO A 12 26.60 -22.01 -29.01
C PRO A 12 26.95 -22.41 -27.58
N GLU A 13 26.64 -23.65 -27.18
CA GLU A 13 27.46 -24.50 -26.30
C GLU A 13 26.61 -25.69 -25.78
N ALA A 14 26.74 -26.81 -26.48
CA ALA A 14 26.49 -28.14 -25.93
C ALA A 14 27.70 -29.02 -26.28
N PRO A 15 28.25 -29.81 -25.34
CA PRO A 15 29.08 -30.94 -25.70
C PRO A 15 28.22 -32.20 -25.90
N ASN A 16 28.56 -32.92 -26.96
CA ASN A 16 28.02 -34.20 -27.40
C ASN A 16 28.01 -35.26 -26.29
N ILE A 17 26.94 -36.07 -26.24
CA ILE A 17 27.03 -37.47 -25.84
C ILE A 17 26.28 -38.29 -26.88
N SER A 18 27.06 -39.04 -27.66
CA SER A 18 26.61 -40.17 -28.45
C SER A 18 26.60 -41.44 -27.61
N ASP A 19 25.80 -42.38 -28.08
CA ASP A 19 25.91 -43.83 -27.91
C ASP A 19 24.88 -44.53 -27.01
N VAL A 20 24.13 -45.35 -27.75
CA VAL A 20 23.15 -46.37 -27.45
C VAL A 20 23.91 -47.63 -27.00
N GLU A 21 23.44 -48.34 -25.97
CA GLU A 21 23.24 -49.80 -26.04
C GLU A 21 22.56 -50.38 -24.78
N ASP A 22 21.49 -51.11 -25.08
CA ASP A 22 20.97 -52.37 -24.51
C ASP A 22 21.64 -52.98 -23.25
N LEU A 23 20.82 -53.49 -22.31
CA LEU A 23 20.77 -54.91 -21.94
C LEU A 23 19.86 -55.18 -20.73
N SER A 24 18.97 -56.13 -20.94
CA SER A 24 18.02 -56.78 -20.04
C SER A 24 18.62 -57.41 -18.77
N GLY A 25 17.80 -57.47 -17.70
CA GLY A 25 17.72 -58.65 -16.83
C GLY A 25 17.59 -58.40 -15.32
N GLY A 26 16.57 -59.00 -14.70
CA GLY A 26 16.62 -59.34 -13.27
C GLY A 26 15.37 -59.00 -12.45
N ASN A 27 14.45 -59.96 -12.35
CA ASN A 27 13.37 -59.97 -11.37
C ASN A 27 13.91 -60.47 -10.02
N ASN A 28 13.72 -59.76 -8.90
CA ASN A 28 13.44 -60.35 -7.58
C ASN A 28 13.12 -59.34 -6.46
N GLN A 29 11.95 -59.57 -5.85
CA GLN A 29 11.57 -59.46 -4.42
C GLN A 29 11.62 -58.12 -3.64
N ASN A 30 10.42 -57.66 -3.28
CA ASN A 30 9.95 -57.16 -1.97
C ASN A 30 10.94 -56.42 -1.04
N SER A 31 10.71 -55.11 -0.90
CA SER A 31 10.55 -54.44 0.40
C SER A 31 9.62 -53.22 0.25
N ASN A 32 8.60 -53.14 1.11
CA ASN A 32 7.78 -51.94 1.28
C ASN A 32 8.63 -50.92 2.05
N GLU A 33 9.34 -50.07 1.32
CA GLU A 33 9.95 -48.84 1.84
C GLU A 33 9.42 -47.68 1.01
N ASN A 34 8.90 -46.63 1.67
CA ASN A 34 8.70 -45.31 1.05
C ASN A 34 10.10 -44.75 0.75
N SER A 35 10.68 -45.14 -0.38
CA SER A 35 11.96 -44.66 -0.85
C SER A 35 11.80 -43.20 -1.33
N GLY A 36 12.25 -42.26 -0.50
CA GLY A 36 12.39 -40.86 -0.90
C GLY A 36 13.35 -40.75 -2.09
N SER A 37 12.98 -39.97 -3.10
CA SER A 37 13.83 -39.74 -4.28
C SER A 37 14.78 -38.58 -4.01
N ILE A 38 16.08 -38.83 -4.11
CA ILE A 38 17.13 -37.84 -3.81
C ILE A 38 17.56 -37.12 -5.09
N VAL A 39 17.55 -35.79 -5.04
CA VAL A 39 17.99 -34.89 -6.11
C VAL A 39 19.42 -34.45 -5.80
N THR A 40 20.31 -34.46 -6.80
CA THR A 40 21.75 -34.20 -6.61
C THR A 40 22.11 -32.71 -6.47
N PHE A 41 21.13 -31.81 -6.58
CA PHE A 41 21.30 -30.36 -6.48
C PHE A 41 20.28 -29.74 -5.52
N PRO A 42 20.55 -28.53 -4.98
CA PRO A 42 19.60 -27.83 -4.12
C PRO A 42 18.37 -27.35 -4.90
N ILE A 43 17.20 -27.45 -4.28
CA ILE A 43 15.96 -26.90 -4.83
C ILE A 43 15.76 -25.50 -4.25
N THR A 44 15.82 -24.48 -5.09
CA THR A 44 15.77 -23.07 -4.65
C THR A 44 14.35 -22.52 -4.51
N SER A 45 13.36 -23.16 -5.12
CA SER A 45 11.93 -22.81 -5.05
C SER A 45 11.06 -24.05 -5.26
N THR A 46 9.89 -24.10 -4.62
CA THR A 46 8.88 -25.16 -4.87
C THR A 46 8.32 -25.10 -6.28
N GLU A 47 8.37 -23.93 -6.95
CA GLU A 47 7.96 -23.77 -8.36
C GLU A 47 8.86 -24.53 -9.33
N ASN A 48 10.07 -24.90 -8.89
CA ASN A 48 10.99 -25.71 -9.69
C ASN A 48 10.59 -27.19 -9.71
N ILE A 49 9.58 -27.60 -8.93
CA ILE A 49 9.04 -28.96 -8.91
C ILE A 49 7.71 -28.94 -9.67
N GLN A 50 7.69 -29.53 -10.86
CA GLN A 50 6.52 -29.62 -11.72
C GLN A 50 6.02 -31.05 -11.81
N VAL A 51 4.74 -31.25 -11.51
CA VAL A 51 4.11 -32.57 -11.56
C VAL A 51 3.36 -32.71 -12.88
N ASN A 52 3.74 -33.71 -13.67
CA ASN A 52 2.99 -34.10 -14.85
C ASN A 52 2.22 -35.39 -14.56
N THR A 53 0.97 -35.22 -14.13
CA THR A 53 0.06 -36.32 -13.81
C THR A 53 -0.28 -37.17 -15.03
N SER A 54 -0.33 -36.59 -16.24
CA SER A 54 -0.62 -37.31 -17.48
C SER A 54 0.50 -38.27 -17.90
N GLN A 55 1.73 -37.97 -17.52
CA GLN A 55 2.92 -38.78 -17.80
C GLN A 55 3.42 -39.56 -16.57
N SER A 56 2.74 -39.43 -15.42
CA SER A 56 3.15 -40.04 -14.14
C SER A 56 4.60 -39.71 -13.74
N ILE A 57 5.01 -38.44 -13.89
CA ILE A 57 6.36 -37.99 -13.54
C ILE A 57 6.37 -36.65 -12.78
N ILE A 58 7.45 -36.43 -12.01
CA ILE A 58 7.79 -35.16 -11.37
C ILE A 58 9.09 -34.67 -12.01
N ASN A 59 9.08 -33.47 -12.57
CA ASN A 59 10.26 -32.80 -13.11
C ASN A 59 10.77 -31.74 -12.14
N ILE A 60 12.08 -31.76 -11.88
CA ILE A 60 12.72 -30.84 -10.95
C ILE A 60 13.81 -30.09 -11.68
N THR A 61 13.68 -28.78 -11.76
CA THR A 61 14.62 -27.91 -12.46
C THR A 61 15.64 -27.32 -11.49
N SER A 62 16.92 -27.53 -11.77
CA SER A 62 18.02 -26.95 -11.01
C SER A 62 18.21 -25.45 -11.32
N PRO A 63 18.98 -24.71 -10.50
CA PRO A 63 19.32 -23.31 -10.77
C PRO A 63 20.11 -23.09 -12.08
N ASN A 64 20.82 -24.11 -12.57
CA ASN A 64 21.55 -24.08 -13.84
C ASN A 64 20.75 -24.68 -15.02
N GLY A 65 19.45 -24.96 -14.84
CA GLY A 65 18.56 -25.42 -15.91
C GLY A 65 18.59 -26.93 -16.20
N GLN A 66 19.31 -27.72 -15.40
CA GLN A 66 19.29 -29.18 -15.47
C GLN A 66 17.97 -29.72 -14.90
N ILE A 67 17.34 -30.68 -15.58
CA ILE A 67 16.07 -31.29 -15.15
C ILE A 67 16.32 -32.72 -14.68
N ILE A 68 15.83 -33.06 -13.49
CA ILE A 68 15.72 -34.45 -13.00
C ILE A 68 14.26 -34.87 -13.04
N THR A 69 14.00 -36.04 -13.62
CA THR A 69 12.68 -36.64 -13.71
C THR A 69 12.57 -37.81 -12.75
N ILE A 70 11.55 -37.78 -11.88
CA ILE A 70 11.25 -38.81 -10.90
C ILE A 70 9.93 -39.47 -11.30
N PRO A 71 9.87 -40.81 -11.44
CA PRO A 71 8.62 -41.51 -11.72
C PRO A 71 7.68 -41.46 -10.50
N ILE A 72 6.40 -41.22 -10.75
CA ILE A 72 5.35 -41.29 -9.73
C ILE A 72 4.95 -42.76 -9.53
N ASN A 73 4.96 -43.20 -8.28
CA ASN A 73 4.37 -44.49 -7.92
C ASN A 73 2.84 -44.35 -7.87
N SER A 74 2.12 -45.04 -8.77
CA SER A 74 0.66 -44.99 -8.84
C SER A 74 -0.04 -45.52 -7.58
N ASN A 75 0.67 -46.23 -6.69
CA ASN A 75 0.14 -46.77 -5.46
C ASN A 75 0.32 -45.85 -4.24
N SER A 76 1.02 -44.70 -4.37
CA SER A 76 1.16 -43.71 -3.30
C SER A 76 0.45 -42.41 -3.63
N GLN A 77 -0.23 -41.82 -2.64
CA GLN A 77 -0.88 -40.51 -2.80
C GLN A 77 0.15 -39.37 -2.87
N THR A 78 1.32 -39.55 -2.27
CA THR A 78 2.39 -38.55 -2.24
C THR A 78 3.74 -39.17 -2.56
N THR A 79 4.64 -38.34 -3.08
CA THR A 79 6.06 -38.65 -3.33
C THR A 79 6.93 -37.66 -2.57
N THR A 80 7.88 -38.18 -1.79
CA THR A 80 8.85 -37.35 -1.08
C THR A 80 10.09 -37.15 -1.94
N VAL A 81 10.44 -35.89 -2.16
CA VAL A 81 11.64 -35.45 -2.86
C VAL A 81 12.58 -34.80 -1.85
N THR A 82 13.84 -35.23 -1.81
CA THR A 82 14.86 -34.62 -0.95
C THR A 82 15.98 -34.03 -1.79
N ASP A 83 16.33 -32.77 -1.55
CA ASP A 83 17.43 -32.11 -2.28
C ASP A 83 18.81 -32.42 -1.66
N SER A 84 19.89 -32.02 -2.34
CA SER A 84 21.25 -32.28 -1.87
C SER A 84 21.65 -31.52 -0.60
N GLN A 85 20.80 -30.61 -0.12
CA GLN A 85 20.96 -29.91 1.17
C GLN A 85 20.13 -30.56 2.29
N GLY A 86 19.41 -31.65 2.00
CA GLY A 86 18.57 -32.34 2.96
C GLY A 86 17.19 -31.69 3.17
N ASN A 87 16.81 -30.70 2.37
CA ASN A 87 15.44 -30.20 2.39
C ASN A 87 14.52 -31.24 1.75
N SER A 88 13.42 -31.58 2.42
CA SER A 88 12.43 -32.50 1.89
C SER A 88 11.18 -31.75 1.43
N TYR A 89 10.54 -32.28 0.40
CA TYR A 89 9.35 -31.75 -0.24
C TYR A 89 8.37 -32.91 -0.44
N GLU A 90 7.15 -32.76 0.07
CA GLU A 90 6.07 -33.71 -0.19
C GLU A 90 5.26 -33.23 -1.39
N VAL A 91 5.17 -34.09 -2.41
CA VAL A 91 4.51 -33.80 -3.67
C VAL A 91 3.26 -34.65 -3.75
N ASN A 92 2.09 -34.02 -3.89
CA ASN A 92 0.85 -34.74 -4.11
C ASN A 92 0.77 -35.24 -5.55
N ASN A 93 0.72 -36.56 -5.73
CA ASN A 93 0.80 -37.22 -7.02
C ASN A 93 -0.44 -36.99 -7.91
N SER A 94 -1.55 -36.54 -7.32
CA SER A 94 -2.83 -36.30 -8.01
C SER A 94 -3.09 -34.82 -8.29
N THR A 95 -2.73 -33.93 -7.36
CA THR A 95 -3.02 -32.48 -7.47
C THR A 95 -1.83 -31.68 -7.96
N GLY A 96 -0.61 -32.23 -7.90
CA GLY A 96 0.62 -31.50 -8.18
C GLY A 96 1.02 -30.51 -7.10
N GLU A 97 0.32 -30.47 -5.96
CA GLU A 97 0.63 -29.59 -4.84
C GLU A 97 1.97 -30.01 -4.20
N VAL A 98 2.91 -29.06 -4.12
CA VAL A 98 4.24 -29.27 -3.53
C VAL A 98 4.30 -28.55 -2.19
N LYS A 99 4.58 -29.29 -1.11
CA LYS A 99 4.75 -28.75 0.24
C LYS A 99 6.19 -28.95 0.68
N SER A 100 6.90 -27.84 0.97
CA SER A 100 8.20 -27.94 1.62
C SER A 100 8.01 -28.47 3.03
N THR A 101 8.54 -29.66 3.30
CA THR A 101 8.62 -30.22 4.66
C THR A 101 9.93 -29.73 5.28
N LYS A 102 10.09 -28.42 5.39
CA LYS A 102 11.24 -27.82 6.08
C LYS A 102 11.07 -28.06 7.59
N SER A 103 11.60 -29.18 8.04
CA SER A 103 11.73 -29.50 9.46
C SER A 103 13.21 -29.76 9.75
N ILE A 104 13.99 -28.69 9.98
CA ILE A 104 14.95 -28.74 11.10
C ILE A 104 14.18 -28.26 12.33
N SER A 105 13.15 -29.01 12.68
CA SER A 105 12.78 -29.22 14.07
C SER A 105 13.30 -30.60 14.38
N GLU A 106 14.04 -30.76 15.47
CA GLU A 106 14.22 -32.06 16.13
C GLU A 106 12.89 -32.82 15.99
N VAL A 107 12.87 -33.88 15.17
CA VAL A 107 11.70 -34.74 15.05
C VAL A 107 11.65 -35.49 16.38
N VAL A 108 10.95 -34.90 17.34
CA VAL A 108 10.60 -35.57 18.59
C VAL A 108 9.69 -36.72 18.16
N THR A 109 10.19 -37.94 18.27
CA THR A 109 9.42 -39.11 17.84
C THR A 109 8.13 -39.21 18.67
N THR A 110 7.08 -39.77 18.09
CA THR A 110 5.81 -40.05 18.81
C THR A 110 6.06 -40.88 20.08
N GLU A 111 7.15 -41.67 20.11
CA GLU A 111 7.64 -42.41 21.27
C GLU A 111 8.28 -41.52 22.35
N GLU A 112 9.01 -40.45 22.00
CA GLU A 112 9.52 -39.48 22.99
C GLU A 112 8.39 -38.66 23.62
N GLN A 113 7.37 -38.27 22.84
CA GLN A 113 6.17 -37.61 23.37
C GLN A 113 5.30 -38.55 24.23
N ALA A 114 5.36 -39.86 23.98
CA ALA A 114 4.64 -40.87 24.75
C ALA A 114 5.18 -41.04 26.19
N LYS A 115 6.50 -40.89 26.37
CA LYS A 115 7.21 -41.08 27.66
C LYS A 115 7.00 -39.98 28.68
N ALA A 116 6.60 -38.78 28.26
CA ALA A 116 6.40 -37.67 29.19
C ALA A 116 5.14 -37.84 30.03
N GLU A 117 5.30 -37.81 31.35
CA GLU A 117 4.21 -37.94 32.32
C GLU A 117 3.45 -36.61 32.54
N LEU A 118 4.09 -35.49 32.22
CA LEU A 118 3.53 -34.16 32.41
C LEU A 118 3.35 -33.43 31.06
N LYS A 119 2.38 -32.52 31.05
CA LYS A 119 2.09 -31.58 29.98
C LYS A 119 1.95 -30.17 30.54
N PHE A 120 2.06 -29.19 29.67
CA PHE A 120 1.89 -27.78 30.01
C PHE A 120 0.57 -27.26 29.44
N ALA A 121 -0.01 -26.25 30.07
CA ALA A 121 -1.15 -25.53 29.51
C ALA A 121 -0.98 -24.03 29.69
N TYR A 122 -1.28 -23.28 28.63
CA TYR A 122 -1.23 -21.81 28.63
C TYR A 122 -2.44 -21.29 27.86
N LYS A 123 -3.25 -20.45 28.53
CA LYS A 123 -4.46 -19.82 27.95
C LYS A 123 -5.43 -20.79 27.25
N GLY A 124 -5.56 -22.00 27.80
CA GLY A 124 -6.45 -23.04 27.27
C GLY A 124 -5.84 -23.90 26.16
N VAL A 125 -4.63 -23.60 25.70
CA VAL A 125 -3.86 -24.46 24.78
C VAL A 125 -2.94 -25.37 25.58
N GLU A 126 -2.90 -26.64 25.22
CA GLU A 126 -2.03 -27.64 25.85
C GLU A 126 -0.79 -27.90 25.00
N PHE A 127 0.34 -28.13 25.67
CA PHE A 127 1.66 -28.36 25.07
C PHE A 127 2.25 -29.62 25.69
N LEU A 128 2.67 -30.56 24.84
CA LEU A 128 3.32 -31.80 25.22
C LEU A 128 4.83 -31.59 25.40
N HIS A 129 5.55 -32.67 25.74
CA HIS A 129 6.99 -32.63 25.90
C HIS A 129 7.69 -32.22 24.61
N LYS A 130 8.62 -31.27 24.75
CA LYS A 130 9.39 -30.58 23.70
C LYS A 130 8.52 -29.77 22.72
N ASP A 131 7.22 -29.58 22.99
CA ASP A 131 6.42 -28.63 22.21
C ASP A 131 6.93 -27.20 22.38
N LYS A 132 6.53 -26.35 21.43
CA LYS A 132 6.90 -24.94 21.39
C LYS A 132 5.73 -24.07 21.84
N LEU A 133 5.94 -23.27 22.87
CA LEU A 133 5.11 -22.11 23.19
C LEU A 133 5.80 -20.87 22.61
N ALA A 134 5.11 -20.14 21.74
CA ALA A 134 5.63 -18.87 21.23
C ALA A 134 5.14 -17.70 22.07
N THR A 135 5.95 -16.64 22.18
CA THR A 135 5.56 -15.42 22.89
C THR A 135 6.33 -14.19 22.38
N MET A 136 5.69 -13.02 22.34
CA MET A 136 6.40 -11.75 22.17
C MET A 136 7.03 -11.26 23.48
N LEU A 137 8.12 -10.50 23.38
CA LEU A 137 8.75 -9.85 24.54
C LEU A 137 7.93 -8.64 25.01
N HIS A 138 6.81 -8.90 25.68
CA HIS A 138 5.87 -7.88 26.15
C HIS A 138 6.06 -7.48 27.63
N GLY A 139 7.01 -8.11 28.34
CA GLY A 139 7.35 -7.81 29.73
C GLY A 139 6.31 -8.24 30.77
N LYS A 140 5.23 -8.91 30.35
CA LYS A 140 4.20 -9.46 31.25
C LYS A 140 4.53 -10.91 31.58
N ASP A 141 3.90 -11.39 32.63
CA ASP A 141 4.10 -12.74 33.13
C ASP A 141 3.33 -13.80 32.31
N LEU A 142 4.05 -14.81 31.86
CA LEU A 142 3.53 -16.05 31.31
C LEU A 142 3.20 -16.98 32.48
N LYS A 143 1.92 -17.13 32.78
CA LYS A 143 1.44 -18.08 33.79
C LYS A 143 1.12 -19.42 33.14
N ILE A 144 2.07 -20.35 33.21
CA ILE A 144 2.01 -21.67 32.56
C ILE A 144 1.60 -22.71 33.60
N GLU A 145 0.51 -23.42 33.34
CA GLU A 145 0.01 -24.51 34.18
C GLU A 145 0.77 -25.81 33.87
N ILE A 146 1.12 -26.58 34.90
CA ILE A 146 1.71 -27.91 34.78
C ILE A 146 0.65 -28.93 35.18
N LYS A 147 0.39 -29.88 34.27
CA LYS A 147 -0.65 -30.89 34.43
C LYS A 147 -0.08 -32.28 34.23
N LYS A 148 -0.71 -33.26 34.86
CA LYS A 148 -0.51 -34.65 34.47
C LYS A 148 -1.07 -34.87 33.07
N LYS A 149 -0.40 -35.69 32.28
CA LYS A 149 -0.89 -36.09 30.96
C LYS A 149 -2.19 -36.89 31.05
N ASN A 150 -2.31 -37.73 32.08
CA ASN A 150 -3.52 -38.47 32.44
C ASN A 150 -3.59 -38.69 33.97
N GLU A 151 -4.78 -39.05 34.48
CA GLU A 151 -5.02 -39.24 35.91
C GLU A 151 -4.32 -40.49 36.49
N SER A 152 -3.96 -41.47 35.65
CA SER A 152 -3.28 -42.71 36.08
C SER A 152 -1.82 -42.53 36.47
N ILE A 153 -1.24 -41.34 36.26
CA ILE A 153 0.16 -41.06 36.60
C ILE A 153 0.32 -40.82 38.11
N SER A 154 1.16 -41.64 38.75
CA SER A 154 1.43 -41.60 40.19
C SER A 154 2.36 -40.46 40.63
N LEU A 155 3.04 -39.80 39.69
CA LEU A 155 3.94 -38.69 39.97
C LEU A 155 3.23 -37.55 40.73
N SER A 156 3.89 -37.01 41.76
CA SER A 156 3.41 -35.81 42.47
C SER A 156 4.07 -34.56 41.92
N ILE A 157 3.26 -33.67 41.31
CA ILE A 157 3.75 -32.40 40.72
C ILE A 157 4.39 -31.51 41.81
N GLU A 158 3.87 -31.50 43.03
CA GLU A 158 4.41 -30.73 44.17
C GLU A 158 5.87 -31.03 44.49
N LYS A 159 6.32 -32.26 44.20
CA LYS A 159 7.68 -32.71 44.49
C LYS A 159 8.64 -32.47 43.34
N THR A 160 8.16 -32.01 42.18
CA THR A 160 9.02 -31.76 41.02
C THR A 160 9.85 -30.50 41.20
N LYS A 161 11.02 -30.46 40.55
CA LYS A 161 11.84 -29.24 40.46
C LYS A 161 11.69 -28.64 39.08
N LEU A 162 11.64 -27.32 38.99
CA LEU A 162 11.54 -26.63 37.71
C LEU A 162 12.78 -25.79 37.46
N LYS A 163 13.25 -25.82 36.22
CA LYS A 163 14.31 -24.94 35.75
C LYS A 163 13.87 -24.21 34.48
N LEU A 164 14.25 -22.94 34.40
CA LEU A 164 14.24 -22.18 33.16
C LEU A 164 15.68 -22.08 32.67
N ASP A 165 15.99 -22.82 31.60
CA ASP A 165 17.36 -23.19 31.23
C ASP A 165 18.08 -23.80 32.45
N ASP A 166 19.05 -23.09 33.02
CA ASP A 166 19.83 -23.53 34.17
C ASP A 166 19.39 -22.90 35.51
N LYS A 167 18.41 -22.00 35.49
CA LYS A 167 17.95 -21.25 36.67
C LYS A 167 16.75 -21.92 37.32
N ASP A 168 16.81 -22.14 38.63
CA ASP A 168 15.67 -22.66 39.37
C ASP A 168 14.50 -21.65 39.34
N VAL A 169 13.30 -22.16 39.08
CA VAL A 169 12.05 -21.38 39.10
C VAL A 169 11.04 -22.03 40.05
N ASN A 170 10.22 -21.20 40.69
CA ASN A 170 9.31 -21.68 41.73
C ASN A 170 8.03 -22.25 41.14
N LEU A 171 7.62 -23.42 41.65
CA LEU A 171 6.28 -23.95 41.47
C LEU A 171 5.31 -23.22 42.39
N ILE A 172 4.23 -22.68 41.83
CA ILE A 172 3.20 -21.95 42.55
C ILE A 172 1.94 -22.83 42.58
N LYS A 173 1.38 -23.07 43.77
CA LYS A 173 0.11 -23.79 43.93
C LYS A 173 -1.02 -22.79 44.18
N GLU A 174 -2.02 -22.79 43.31
CA GLU A 174 -3.21 -21.94 43.44
C GLU A 174 -4.46 -22.75 43.08
N ASN A 175 -5.48 -22.71 43.94
CA ASN A 175 -6.77 -23.39 43.71
C ASN A 175 -6.62 -24.87 43.30
N GLY A 176 -5.65 -25.58 43.90
CA GLY A 176 -5.37 -26.99 43.61
C GLY A 176 -4.60 -27.25 42.30
N LYS A 177 -4.23 -26.20 41.56
CA LYS A 177 -3.46 -26.27 40.31
C LYS A 177 -2.03 -25.79 40.51
N TYR A 178 -1.14 -26.24 39.64
CA TYR A 178 0.29 -25.94 39.70
C TYR A 178 0.69 -25.07 38.53
N PHE A 179 1.37 -23.97 38.82
CA PHE A 179 1.79 -22.99 37.83
C PHE A 179 3.25 -22.64 37.98
N VAL A 180 3.85 -22.19 36.89
CA VAL A 180 5.07 -21.41 36.89
C VAL A 180 4.78 -20.06 36.25
N THR A 181 5.39 -19.01 36.80
CA THR A 181 5.27 -17.65 36.28
C THR A 181 6.62 -17.25 35.72
N ILE A 182 6.67 -16.95 34.42
CA ILE A 182 7.90 -16.56 33.71
C ILE A 182 7.68 -15.21 33.06
N LYS A 183 8.55 -14.25 33.35
CA LYS A 183 8.43 -12.92 32.75
C LYS A 183 8.86 -12.94 31.28
N ALA A 184 8.02 -12.47 30.36
CA ALA A 184 8.31 -12.40 28.94
C ALA A 184 9.17 -11.18 28.57
N ASP A 185 10.40 -11.11 29.10
CA ASP A 185 11.37 -10.07 28.79
C ASP A 185 12.71 -10.62 28.28
N ALA A 186 13.52 -9.76 27.67
CA ALA A 186 14.80 -10.15 27.07
C ALA A 186 15.84 -10.64 28.09
N ALA A 187 15.67 -10.31 29.38
CA ALA A 187 16.56 -10.77 30.44
C ALA A 187 16.27 -12.21 30.88
N THR A 188 15.00 -12.62 30.74
CA THR A 188 14.49 -13.93 31.16
C THR A 188 14.44 -14.91 30.00
N LEU A 189 13.93 -14.49 28.84
CA LEU A 189 13.73 -15.32 27.65
C LEU A 189 14.77 -14.99 26.58
N LYS A 190 15.61 -15.98 26.24
CA LYS A 190 16.55 -15.89 25.14
C LYS A 190 15.86 -16.29 23.84
N LYS A 191 16.23 -15.62 22.74
CA LYS A 191 15.71 -15.93 21.41
C LYS A 191 15.95 -17.41 21.06
N GLU A 192 14.87 -18.12 20.74
CA GLU A 192 14.84 -19.51 20.22
C GLU A 192 15.45 -20.61 21.12
N LYS A 193 15.85 -20.31 22.36
CA LYS A 193 16.65 -21.25 23.17
C LYS A 193 16.12 -21.54 24.57
N THR A 194 15.10 -20.84 25.04
CA THR A 194 14.69 -20.98 26.44
C THR A 194 13.85 -22.24 26.66
N LYS A 195 14.27 -23.09 27.59
CA LYS A 195 13.62 -24.34 27.95
C LYS A 195 13.08 -24.26 29.37
N LEU A 196 11.78 -24.47 29.55
CA LEU A 196 11.22 -24.77 30.85
C LEU A 196 11.27 -26.29 31.05
N ILE A 197 12.09 -26.73 32.00
CA ILE A 197 12.36 -28.14 32.27
C ILE A 197 11.72 -28.50 33.61
N VAL A 198 10.93 -29.57 33.61
CA VAL A 198 10.42 -30.20 34.82
C VAL A 198 11.26 -31.43 35.10
N LEU A 199 11.87 -31.46 36.28
CA LEU A 199 12.73 -32.52 36.76
C LEU A 199 12.05 -33.31 37.88
N ASP A 200 12.50 -34.54 38.09
CA ASP A 200 12.15 -35.33 39.27
C ASP A 200 12.52 -34.64 40.60
N SER A 201 12.08 -35.23 41.71
CA SER A 201 12.29 -34.64 43.04
C SER A 201 13.75 -34.53 43.45
N ILE A 202 14.64 -35.29 42.83
CA ILE A 202 16.09 -35.24 43.07
C ILE A 202 16.82 -34.33 42.07
N GLY A 203 16.13 -33.85 41.03
CA GLY A 203 16.68 -32.97 39.99
C GLY A 203 17.55 -33.68 38.95
N LYS A 204 17.42 -35.00 38.78
CA LYS A 204 18.29 -35.80 37.89
C LYS A 204 17.63 -36.16 36.56
N THR A 205 16.34 -36.50 36.58
CA THR A 205 15.63 -36.99 35.40
C THR A 205 14.70 -35.91 34.84
N GLU A 206 14.78 -35.66 33.54
CA GLU A 206 13.85 -34.79 32.82
C GLU A 206 12.51 -35.49 32.60
N ILE A 207 11.44 -34.89 33.10
CA ILE A 207 10.08 -35.42 33.03
C ILE A 207 9.30 -34.77 31.87
N ALA A 208 9.44 -33.46 31.74
CA ALA A 208 8.79 -32.68 30.69
C ALA A 208 9.61 -31.44 30.35
N ILE A 209 9.58 -31.04 29.07
CA ILE A 209 10.26 -29.84 28.59
C ILE A 209 9.26 -29.05 27.78
N LEU A 210 9.20 -27.73 27.99
CA LEU A 210 8.51 -26.80 27.12
C LEU A 210 9.54 -25.84 26.51
N ASN A 211 9.60 -25.80 25.19
CA ASN A 211 10.46 -24.85 24.48
C ASN A 211 9.71 -23.51 24.36
N ILE A 212 10.20 -22.47 25.02
CA ILE A 212 9.62 -21.12 24.94
C ILE A 212 10.41 -20.35 23.88
N VAL A 213 9.75 -20.02 22.77
CA VAL A 213 10.36 -19.35 21.63
C VAL A 213 9.84 -17.93 21.55
N THR A 214 10.75 -16.97 21.41
CA THR A 214 10.37 -15.56 21.26
C THR A 214 10.39 -15.13 19.80
N TYR A 215 9.44 -14.27 19.44
CA TYR A 215 9.35 -13.65 18.12
C TYR A 215 9.08 -12.15 18.26
N THR A 216 9.11 -11.44 17.13
CA THR A 216 8.87 -10.00 17.10
C THR A 216 7.56 -9.70 16.41
N ALA A 217 7.03 -8.50 16.65
CA ALA A 217 5.84 -8.02 15.98
C ALA A 217 6.01 -8.12 14.43
N PRO A 218 4.95 -8.50 13.69
CA PRO A 218 4.97 -8.40 12.24
C PRO A 218 5.11 -6.94 11.80
N VAL A 219 5.50 -6.72 10.55
CA VAL A 219 5.20 -5.47 9.85
C VAL A 219 3.97 -5.72 8.99
N VAL A 220 2.98 -4.84 9.09
CA VAL A 220 1.75 -4.90 8.31
C VAL A 220 1.82 -3.82 7.25
N LYS A 221 2.09 -4.24 6.01
CA LYS A 221 2.13 -3.36 4.86
C LYS A 221 0.80 -3.43 4.16
N PHE A 222 0.35 -2.29 3.65
CA PHE A 222 -0.85 -2.22 2.83
C PHE A 222 -0.41 -1.97 1.40
N ASN A 223 -1.17 -2.52 0.46
CA ASN A 223 -0.98 -2.31 -0.97
C ASN A 223 -2.34 -2.25 -1.67
N ARG A 224 -2.38 -1.72 -2.89
CA ARG A 224 -3.58 -1.87 -3.75
C ARG A 224 -3.73 -3.32 -4.24
N PRO A 225 -4.96 -3.81 -4.48
CA PRO A 225 -5.17 -5.09 -5.16
C PRO A 225 -4.84 -4.96 -6.66
N ASP A 226 -4.47 -6.08 -7.30
CA ASP A 226 -3.96 -6.10 -8.68
C ASP A 226 -5.03 -5.70 -9.72
N ASN A 227 -6.32 -5.88 -9.41
CA ASN A 227 -7.46 -5.57 -10.26
C ASN A 227 -8.12 -4.22 -9.93
N TYR A 228 -7.42 -3.34 -9.21
CA TYR A 228 -7.98 -2.08 -8.75
C TYR A 228 -8.16 -1.05 -9.87
N THR A 229 -9.40 -0.91 -10.36
CA THR A 229 -9.78 0.06 -11.40
C THR A 229 -10.26 1.40 -10.85
N GLY A 230 -10.52 1.49 -9.54
CA GLY A 230 -11.12 2.66 -8.90
C GLY A 230 -10.25 3.93 -8.96
N GLU A 231 -10.94 5.06 -8.95
CA GLU A 231 -10.37 6.42 -8.92
C GLU A 231 -9.97 6.87 -7.50
N PHE A 232 -10.09 5.99 -6.50
CA PHE A 232 -9.61 6.28 -5.14
C PHE A 232 -8.11 6.13 -5.04
N LEU A 233 -7.53 7.04 -4.28
CA LEU A 233 -6.14 7.42 -4.42
C LEU A 233 -5.31 6.74 -3.34
N TYR A 234 -4.92 5.50 -3.64
CA TYR A 234 -3.90 4.78 -2.91
C TYR A 234 -2.53 5.28 -3.36
N ASP A 235 -1.92 6.17 -2.57
CA ASP A 235 -0.67 6.85 -2.94
C ASP A 235 0.57 6.05 -2.51
N ASP A 236 1.02 5.17 -3.41
CA ASP A 236 2.30 4.46 -3.30
C ASP A 236 3.49 5.28 -3.86
N GLY A 237 3.30 6.58 -4.16
CA GLY A 237 4.31 7.43 -4.77
C GLY A 237 5.62 7.53 -4.00
N PHE A 238 5.56 7.18 -2.71
CA PHE A 238 6.72 7.00 -1.83
C PHE A 238 7.78 6.01 -2.35
N GLU A 239 7.42 5.01 -3.16
CA GLU A 239 8.39 4.00 -3.62
C GLU A 239 9.37 4.54 -4.65
N ARG A 240 9.03 5.64 -5.33
CA ARG A 240 9.81 6.14 -6.47
C ARG A 240 10.63 7.39 -6.17
N HIS A 241 10.31 8.16 -5.11
CA HIS A 241 10.97 9.44 -4.84
C HIS A 241 11.34 9.64 -3.35
N ALA A 242 12.64 9.58 -3.05
CA ALA A 242 13.16 9.68 -1.69
C ALA A 242 12.85 11.03 -0.98
N THR A 243 12.63 12.11 -1.71
CA THR A 243 12.40 13.45 -1.13
C THR A 243 10.96 13.65 -0.62
N ILE A 244 9.97 12.89 -1.11
CA ILE A 244 8.58 12.92 -0.57
C ILE A 244 8.42 12.00 0.62
N LYS A 245 9.39 11.09 0.83
CA LYS A 245 9.49 10.21 2.00
C LYS A 245 9.95 11.04 3.23
N SER A 246 9.06 11.92 3.68
CA SER A 246 9.28 12.85 4.79
C SER A 246 8.05 12.92 5.69
N ASN A 247 8.29 13.01 7.00
CA ASN A 247 7.26 13.22 8.02
C ASN A 247 6.53 14.57 7.88
N THR A 248 7.04 15.48 7.04
CA THR A 248 6.34 16.71 6.65
C THR A 248 5.05 16.41 5.89
N TYR A 249 5.07 15.38 5.04
CA TYR A 249 3.95 15.09 4.15
C TYR A 249 3.16 13.89 4.64
N TYR A 250 3.82 12.81 5.07
CA TYR A 250 3.18 11.55 5.45
C TYR A 250 3.30 11.27 6.94
N GLN A 251 2.23 10.73 7.55
CA GLN A 251 2.36 10.16 8.89
C GLN A 251 3.26 8.94 8.82
N SER A 252 4.07 8.73 9.85
CA SER A 252 4.96 7.58 9.90
C SER A 252 5.00 6.96 11.27
N ILE A 253 5.34 5.67 11.28
CA ILE A 253 5.60 4.88 12.47
C ILE A 253 6.92 4.13 12.28
N VAL A 254 7.53 3.72 13.38
CA VAL A 254 8.71 2.85 13.36
C VAL A 254 8.24 1.42 13.57
N VAL A 255 8.57 0.54 12.63
CA VAL A 255 8.09 -0.85 12.62
C VAL A 255 9.23 -1.85 12.42
N GLY A 256 8.94 -3.11 12.72
CA GLY A 256 9.80 -4.25 12.40
C GLY A 256 11.10 -4.33 13.20
N LYS A 257 11.80 -5.47 13.04
CA LYS A 257 13.05 -5.79 13.76
C LYS A 257 14.14 -4.74 13.58
N LYS A 258 14.21 -4.14 12.38
CA LYS A 258 15.23 -3.17 11.98
C LYS A 258 14.87 -1.73 12.33
N LYS A 259 13.73 -1.49 12.99
CA LYS A 259 13.21 -0.14 13.30
C LYS A 259 13.14 0.74 12.05
N GLU A 260 12.55 0.19 10.99
CA GLU A 260 12.37 0.92 9.75
C GLU A 260 11.23 1.93 9.88
N THR A 261 11.40 3.10 9.26
CA THR A 261 10.33 4.09 9.16
C THR A 261 9.33 3.66 8.10
N TYR A 262 8.13 3.33 8.53
CA TYR A 262 6.98 3.04 7.69
C TYR A 262 6.13 4.29 7.55
N TYR A 263 5.99 4.75 6.30
CA TYR A 263 5.15 5.89 5.94
C TYR A 263 3.77 5.37 5.58
N ALA A 264 2.74 5.95 6.18
CA ALA A 264 1.38 5.49 6.02
C ALA A 264 0.89 5.77 4.60
N PRO A 265 0.40 4.74 3.86
CA PRO A 265 -0.34 4.96 2.64
C PRO A 265 -1.63 5.74 2.93
N VAL A 266 -2.10 6.42 1.91
CA VAL A 266 -3.27 7.29 1.99
C VAL A 266 -4.40 6.67 1.21
N ILE A 267 -5.62 6.81 1.71
CA ILE A 267 -6.86 6.44 1.02
C ILE A 267 -7.88 7.58 1.14
N GLY A 268 -8.57 7.88 0.05
CA GLY A 268 -9.69 8.83 0.02
C GLY A 268 -10.95 8.15 -0.47
N LEU A 269 -12.03 8.18 0.30
CA LEU A 269 -13.35 7.64 -0.09
C LEU A 269 -14.42 8.70 0.12
N ASN A 270 -15.46 8.69 -0.71
CA ASN A 270 -16.71 9.38 -0.42
C ASN A 270 -17.53 8.55 0.57
N LYS A 271 -18.49 9.22 1.22
CA LYS A 271 -19.46 8.54 2.07
C LYS A 271 -20.16 7.41 1.30
N ASP A 272 -20.37 6.30 1.99
CA ASP A 272 -21.02 5.08 1.53
C ASP A 272 -20.21 4.27 0.49
N GLN A 273 -18.97 4.68 0.19
CA GLN A 273 -18.07 3.92 -0.68
C GLN A 273 -17.29 2.85 0.05
N ILE A 274 -16.85 1.85 -0.72
CA ILE A 274 -16.13 0.68 -0.24
C ILE A 274 -14.81 0.58 -1.01
N ALA A 275 -13.73 0.31 -0.29
CA ALA A 275 -12.43 -0.02 -0.86
C ALA A 275 -11.95 -1.38 -0.39
N THR A 276 -11.30 -2.11 -1.29
CA THR A 276 -10.56 -3.34 -0.96
C THR A 276 -9.07 -3.03 -0.99
N ILE A 277 -8.37 -3.31 0.11
CA ILE A 277 -6.94 -3.03 0.29
C ILE A 277 -6.22 -4.35 0.54
N LYS A 278 -5.16 -4.62 -0.23
CA LYS A 278 -4.30 -5.78 -0.03
C LYS A 278 -3.48 -5.58 1.24
N VAL A 279 -3.36 -6.63 2.04
CA VAL A 279 -2.53 -6.63 3.24
C VAL A 279 -1.38 -7.61 3.04
N ASP A 280 -0.18 -7.16 3.37
CA ASP A 280 1.05 -7.92 3.24
C ASP A 280 1.70 -8.12 4.61
N PHE A 281 2.03 -9.38 4.88
CA PHE A 281 2.65 -9.90 6.10
C PHE A 281 3.96 -10.64 5.80
N ASN A 282 4.67 -10.31 4.72
CA ASN A 282 5.88 -11.01 4.24
C ASN A 282 6.96 -11.24 5.32
N ASP A 283 6.98 -10.45 6.40
CA ASP A 283 7.91 -10.59 7.53
C ASP A 283 7.32 -11.30 8.76
N PHE A 284 6.13 -11.90 8.67
CA PHE A 284 5.46 -12.55 9.80
C PHE A 284 6.00 -13.95 10.05
N ASP A 285 6.52 -14.15 11.26
CA ASP A 285 7.13 -15.41 11.67
C ASP A 285 6.05 -16.47 11.95
N ASP A 286 6.13 -17.60 11.23
CA ASP A 286 5.21 -18.75 11.39
C ASP A 286 5.16 -19.27 12.83
N ILE A 287 6.21 -19.03 13.63
CA ILE A 287 6.24 -19.41 15.05
C ILE A 287 5.13 -18.73 15.86
N ALA A 288 4.66 -17.54 15.46
CA ALA A 288 3.61 -16.80 16.15
C ALA A 288 2.27 -17.56 16.20
N LYS A 289 2.05 -18.55 15.33
CA LYS A 289 0.88 -19.45 15.40
C LYS A 289 0.83 -20.32 16.65
N LYS A 290 1.98 -20.48 17.31
CA LYS A 290 2.11 -21.18 18.59
C LYS A 290 1.92 -20.24 19.78
N ASP A 291 1.60 -18.97 19.55
CA ASP A 291 1.25 -18.01 20.58
C ASP A 291 -0.28 -17.86 20.65
N PRO A 292 -0.93 -18.39 21.70
CA PRO A 292 -2.37 -18.28 21.85
C PRO A 292 -2.85 -16.89 22.27
N ASP A 293 -1.96 -16.01 22.72
CA ASP A 293 -2.31 -14.63 23.07
C ASP A 293 -2.19 -13.68 21.89
N PHE A 294 -1.42 -14.01 20.85
CA PHE A 294 -1.19 -13.09 19.75
C PHE A 294 -2.48 -12.66 19.04
N LYS A 295 -2.77 -11.35 19.11
CA LYS A 295 -3.85 -10.70 18.37
C LYS A 295 -3.36 -9.42 17.72
N LEU A 296 -3.67 -9.28 16.44
CA LEU A 296 -3.50 -8.04 15.70
C LEU A 296 -4.84 -7.31 15.65
N VAL A 297 -4.85 -6.01 15.92
CA VAL A 297 -6.06 -5.19 15.90
C VAL A 297 -5.89 -4.07 14.89
N PHE A 298 -6.81 -4.01 13.92
CA PHE A 298 -7.00 -2.88 13.01
C PHE A 298 -8.09 -1.99 13.58
N ARG A 299 -7.73 -0.74 13.91
CA ARG A 299 -8.64 0.17 14.60
C ARG A 299 -8.58 1.58 14.01
N PRO A 300 -9.72 2.17 13.62
CA PRO A 300 -9.77 3.59 13.33
C PRO A 300 -9.61 4.42 14.61
N THR A 301 -8.87 5.54 14.52
CA THR A 301 -8.74 6.50 15.62
C THR A 301 -10.07 7.18 15.99
N VAL A 302 -11.02 7.22 15.05
CA VAL A 302 -12.36 7.76 15.26
C VAL A 302 -13.40 6.67 14.97
N GLN A 303 -14.21 6.34 15.97
CA GLN A 303 -15.25 5.31 15.87
C GLN A 303 -16.44 5.79 15.02
N ASN A 304 -17.20 4.84 14.46
CA ASN A 304 -18.45 5.05 13.71
C ASN A 304 -18.32 5.84 12.40
N LYS A 305 -17.10 6.13 11.94
CA LYS A 305 -16.84 6.82 10.66
C LYS A 305 -16.43 5.87 9.54
N ILE A 306 -15.80 4.76 9.91
CA ILE A 306 -15.42 3.71 8.99
C ILE A 306 -15.68 2.34 9.62
N GLU A 307 -15.87 1.33 8.78
CA GLU A 307 -15.81 -0.07 9.16
C GLU A 307 -14.70 -0.79 8.42
N ILE A 308 -14.12 -1.79 9.06
CA ILE A 308 -13.11 -2.69 8.51
C ILE A 308 -13.73 -4.09 8.52
N ASN A 309 -13.89 -4.70 7.35
CA ASN A 309 -14.60 -5.97 7.17
C ASN A 309 -15.99 -5.99 7.84
N ARG A 310 -16.74 -4.86 7.74
CA ARG A 310 -18.07 -4.67 8.37
C ARG A 310 -18.05 -4.69 9.92
N GLN A 311 -16.92 -4.32 10.50
CA GLN A 311 -16.73 -4.24 11.95
C GLN A 311 -16.11 -2.89 12.31
N SER A 312 -16.40 -2.37 13.51
CA SER A 312 -15.79 -1.13 14.01
C SER A 312 -14.29 -1.26 14.28
N GLU A 313 -13.85 -2.48 14.63
CA GLU A 313 -12.45 -2.89 14.66
C GLU A 313 -12.37 -4.33 14.16
N LEU A 314 -11.26 -4.66 13.51
CA LEU A 314 -10.98 -6.03 13.08
C LEU A 314 -9.87 -6.60 13.98
N GLU A 315 -10.15 -7.71 14.65
CA GLU A 315 -9.18 -8.47 15.44
C GLU A 315 -8.90 -9.80 14.76
N VAL A 316 -7.62 -10.08 14.49
CA VAL A 316 -7.18 -11.31 13.83
C VAL A 316 -6.09 -11.99 14.64
N ASN A 317 -6.17 -13.31 14.76
CA ASN A 317 -5.13 -14.11 15.40
C ASN A 317 -4.06 -14.53 14.37
N ALA A 318 -3.00 -15.19 14.84
CA ALA A 318 -1.88 -15.62 13.99
C ALA A 318 -2.27 -16.60 12.87
N ASN A 319 -3.32 -17.42 13.06
CA ASN A 319 -3.80 -18.33 12.01
C ASN A 319 -4.54 -17.57 10.91
N ASP A 320 -5.40 -16.63 11.29
CA ASP A 320 -6.21 -15.85 10.36
C ASP A 320 -5.34 -14.94 9.48
N ILE A 321 -4.23 -14.41 10.02
CA ILE A 321 -3.30 -13.53 9.29
C ILE A 321 -2.79 -14.15 7.98
N LYS A 322 -2.47 -15.45 7.96
CA LYS A 322 -1.97 -16.11 6.73
C LYS A 322 -3.00 -16.14 5.59
N THR A 323 -4.28 -16.01 5.93
CA THR A 323 -5.37 -16.00 4.96
C THR A 323 -5.90 -14.60 4.68
N LEU A 324 -5.51 -13.61 5.49
CA LEU A 324 -5.94 -12.22 5.36
C LEU A 324 -5.12 -11.51 4.28
N ASN A 325 -5.39 -11.80 3.02
CA ASN A 325 -4.69 -11.13 1.91
C ASN A 325 -5.26 -9.75 1.60
N GLN A 326 -6.46 -9.44 2.12
CA GLN A 326 -7.14 -8.17 1.88
C GLN A 326 -8.06 -7.79 3.05
N ILE A 327 -8.30 -6.49 3.20
CA ILE A 327 -9.33 -5.92 4.05
C ILE A 327 -10.27 -5.06 3.21
N ILE A 328 -11.51 -4.94 3.67
CA ILE A 328 -12.54 -4.10 3.09
C ILE A 328 -12.77 -2.92 4.03
N ILE A 329 -12.63 -1.70 3.52
CA ILE A 329 -12.90 -0.47 4.27
C ILE A 329 -14.19 0.13 3.72
N ASN A 330 -15.18 0.34 4.60
CA ASN A 330 -16.42 1.02 4.27
C ASN A 330 -16.40 2.42 4.88
N ALA A 331 -16.61 3.44 4.07
CA ALA A 331 -16.80 4.83 4.50
C ALA A 331 -18.24 5.03 4.96
N LEU A 332 -18.49 5.22 6.26
CA LEU A 332 -19.85 5.40 6.77
C LEU A 332 -20.27 6.87 6.83
N GLU A 333 -19.32 7.75 7.12
CA GLU A 333 -19.63 9.16 7.36
C GLU A 333 -18.45 10.05 7.00
N TYR A 334 -18.74 11.32 6.74
CA TYR A 334 -17.72 12.33 6.51
C TYR A 334 -16.83 12.51 7.74
N VAL A 335 -15.54 12.66 7.48
CA VAL A 335 -14.52 13.13 8.42
C VAL A 335 -14.60 14.66 8.43
N ASN A 336 -15.49 15.22 9.24
CA ASN A 336 -15.57 16.66 9.45
C ASN A 336 -15.14 17.00 10.87
N ILE A 337 -14.29 18.03 11.00
CA ILE A 337 -14.06 18.76 12.26
C ILE A 337 -14.41 20.24 11.96
N PRO A 338 -15.15 20.93 12.85
CA PRO A 338 -15.76 22.24 12.61
C PRO A 338 -14.76 23.32 12.16
N LYS A 339 -15.31 24.36 11.53
CA LYS A 339 -14.58 25.53 11.01
C LYS A 339 -13.50 26.06 12.01
N PRO A 340 -12.30 26.43 11.56
CA PRO A 340 -11.76 26.37 10.19
C PRO A 340 -10.74 25.20 10.00
N LYS A 341 -11.04 24.23 9.12
CA LYS A 341 -10.56 24.12 7.71
C LYS A 341 -9.20 23.41 7.47
N THR A 342 -8.95 22.30 8.15
CA THR A 342 -8.07 21.23 7.62
C THR A 342 -8.88 19.96 7.48
N LEU A 343 -8.76 19.28 6.33
CA LEU A 343 -9.27 17.92 6.22
C LEU A 343 -8.28 17.04 6.97
N ASP A 344 -8.59 16.73 8.22
CA ASP A 344 -7.77 15.85 9.04
C ASP A 344 -8.08 14.39 8.68
N PRO A 345 -7.07 13.52 8.57
CA PRO A 345 -7.31 12.10 8.33
C PRO A 345 -7.83 11.40 9.59
N ILE A 346 -8.64 10.36 9.40
CA ILE A 346 -8.75 9.28 10.39
C ILE A 346 -7.58 8.34 10.14
N LEU A 347 -6.91 7.92 11.19
CA LEU A 347 -5.85 6.92 11.06
C LEU A 347 -6.44 5.54 11.33
N ILE A 348 -6.15 4.58 10.46
CA ILE A 348 -6.39 3.17 10.71
C ILE A 348 -5.09 2.61 11.26
N GLU A 349 -5.02 2.46 12.57
CA GLU A 349 -3.84 1.94 13.23
C GLU A 349 -3.91 0.42 13.29
N VAL A 350 -2.78 -0.23 13.04
CA VAL A 350 -2.61 -1.65 13.28
C VAL A 350 -1.64 -1.83 14.43
N PHE A 351 -2.05 -2.56 15.47
CA PHE A 351 -1.19 -2.82 16.61
C PHE A 351 -1.35 -4.25 17.14
N VAL A 352 -0.28 -4.75 17.75
CA VAL A 352 -0.33 -6.00 18.52
C VAL A 352 -1.04 -5.72 19.84
N LYS A 353 -2.11 -6.47 20.13
CA LYS A 353 -3.01 -6.19 21.26
C LYS A 353 -2.31 -6.27 22.60
N GLU A 354 -1.36 -7.19 22.75
CA GLU A 354 -0.65 -7.52 23.98
C GLU A 354 0.36 -6.44 24.35
N THR A 355 1.15 -5.96 23.39
CA THR A 355 2.22 -4.95 23.56
C THR A 355 1.77 -3.52 23.30
N LYS A 356 0.67 -3.33 22.56
CA LYS A 356 0.28 -2.04 21.95
C LYS A 356 1.29 -1.47 20.96
N GLU A 357 2.23 -2.31 20.50
CA GLU A 357 3.19 -1.93 19.47
C GLU A 357 2.47 -1.71 18.14
N LYS A 358 2.62 -0.52 17.55
CA LYS A 358 2.08 -0.20 16.24
C LYS A 358 2.94 -0.88 15.16
N VAL A 359 2.27 -1.56 14.24
CA VAL A 359 2.90 -2.40 13.22
C VAL A 359 2.45 -2.07 11.79
N GLY A 360 1.44 -1.21 11.65
CA GLY A 360 0.93 -0.71 10.38
C GLY A 360 0.05 0.52 10.60
N LEU A 361 -0.15 1.30 9.54
CA LEU A 361 -0.91 2.55 9.59
C LEU A 361 -1.48 2.87 8.21
N ILE A 362 -2.72 3.35 8.12
CA ILE A 362 -3.30 3.94 6.90
C ILE A 362 -3.89 5.31 7.26
N GLU A 363 -3.73 6.31 6.40
CA GLU A 363 -4.43 7.59 6.51
C GLU A 363 -5.69 7.58 5.65
N TYR A 364 -6.85 7.76 6.26
CA TYR A 364 -8.16 7.79 5.60
C TYR A 364 -8.76 9.19 5.57
N TYR A 365 -9.23 9.58 4.39
CA TYR A 365 -9.89 10.84 4.13
C TYR A 365 -11.30 10.62 3.56
N CYS A 366 -12.30 11.32 4.10
CA CYS A 366 -13.64 11.37 3.51
C CYS A 366 -14.28 12.71 3.86
N ALA A 367 -14.73 13.46 2.87
CA ALA A 367 -15.32 14.78 3.04
C ALA A 367 -16.57 14.91 2.18
N GLU A 368 -17.40 15.91 2.49
CA GLU A 368 -18.55 16.24 1.66
C GLU A 368 -18.08 16.86 0.33
N THR A 369 -18.67 16.41 -0.77
CA THR A 369 -18.37 16.95 -2.10
C THR A 369 -18.89 18.38 -2.23
N ILE A 370 -18.00 19.31 -2.56
CA ILE A 370 -18.29 20.70 -2.85
C ILE A 370 -18.71 20.81 -4.32
N LYS A 371 -19.96 21.21 -4.57
CA LYS A 371 -20.40 21.55 -5.94
C LYS A 371 -19.95 22.97 -6.29
N LYS A 372 -19.21 23.12 -7.38
CA LYS A 372 -18.72 24.39 -7.89
C LYS A 372 -19.27 24.64 -9.29
N ASN A 373 -19.87 25.81 -9.48
CA ASN A 373 -20.35 26.27 -10.78
C ASN A 373 -19.29 27.19 -11.42
N ILE A 374 -18.97 26.93 -12.68
CA ILE A 374 -18.14 27.78 -13.52
C ILE A 374 -19.04 28.35 -14.61
N HIS A 375 -19.11 29.68 -14.68
CA HIS A 375 -19.81 30.42 -15.72
C HIS A 375 -18.83 30.95 -16.74
N LEU A 376 -18.82 30.34 -17.92
CA LEU A 376 -18.02 30.79 -19.05
C LEU A 376 -18.71 31.97 -19.74
N ILE A 377 -18.04 33.10 -19.81
CA ILE A 377 -18.55 34.31 -20.49
C ILE A 377 -17.75 34.50 -21.78
N TYR A 378 -18.33 34.12 -22.92
CA TYR A 378 -17.70 34.29 -24.23
C TYR A 378 -17.83 35.76 -24.67
N VAL A 379 -16.68 36.41 -24.89
CA VAL A 379 -16.61 37.85 -25.13
C VAL A 379 -16.37 38.14 -26.61
N LYS A 380 -17.26 38.92 -27.22
CA LYS A 380 -17.10 39.50 -28.56
C LYS A 380 -16.97 41.02 -28.43
N PHE A 381 -15.95 41.61 -29.04
CA PHE A 381 -15.81 43.07 -29.11
C PHE A 381 -16.60 43.66 -30.28
N ASN A 382 -16.85 44.96 -30.27
CA ASN A 382 -17.66 45.64 -31.28
C ASN A 382 -17.08 45.52 -32.71
N ASP A 383 -15.77 45.33 -32.82
CA ASP A 383 -15.03 45.11 -34.06
C ASP A 383 -14.81 43.63 -34.42
N ASP A 384 -15.31 42.70 -33.60
CA ASP A 384 -15.29 41.27 -33.91
C ASP A 384 -16.58 40.83 -34.63
N THR A 385 -16.43 39.86 -35.54
CA THR A 385 -17.56 39.31 -36.31
C THR A 385 -18.17 38.07 -35.66
N THR A 386 -17.43 37.39 -34.77
CA THR A 386 -17.84 36.14 -34.12
C THR A 386 -17.36 36.10 -32.67
N TYR A 387 -18.03 35.30 -31.83
CA TYR A 387 -17.53 34.95 -30.51
C TYR A 387 -16.32 34.01 -30.60
N PRO A 388 -15.45 33.97 -29.57
CA PRO A 388 -14.38 33.00 -29.47
C PRO A 388 -14.93 31.58 -29.52
N SER A 389 -14.23 30.69 -30.23
CA SER A 389 -14.66 29.29 -30.36
C SER A 389 -13.52 28.33 -30.04
N PRO A 390 -13.40 27.85 -28.79
CA PRO A 390 -12.34 26.90 -28.47
C PRO A 390 -12.78 25.54 -27.88
N TYR A 391 -13.85 25.45 -27.10
CA TYR A 391 -14.39 24.21 -26.52
C TYR A 391 -15.81 24.44 -25.97
N THR A 392 -16.56 23.36 -25.73
CA THR A 392 -17.93 23.36 -25.19
C THR A 392 -17.95 23.20 -23.66
N ASN A 393 -19.04 23.62 -23.02
CA ASN A 393 -19.24 23.41 -21.57
C ASN A 393 -19.04 21.94 -21.17
N TYR A 394 -19.48 21.01 -22.01
CA TYR A 394 -19.34 19.58 -21.76
C TYR A 394 -17.88 19.14 -21.77
N GLU A 395 -17.07 19.62 -22.71
CA GLU A 395 -15.65 19.26 -22.81
C GLU A 395 -14.88 19.68 -21.56
N LEU A 396 -15.04 20.94 -21.11
CA LEU A 396 -14.37 21.41 -19.89
C LEU A 396 -14.95 20.74 -18.63
N GLN A 397 -16.25 20.52 -18.54
CA GLN A 397 -16.85 19.86 -17.38
C GLN A 397 -16.35 18.42 -17.25
N ASN A 398 -16.34 17.68 -18.36
CA ASN A 398 -15.79 16.34 -18.42
C ASN A 398 -14.30 16.33 -18.09
N PHE A 399 -13.56 17.31 -18.59
CA PHE A 399 -12.14 17.45 -18.29
C PHE A 399 -11.88 17.72 -16.80
N LEU A 400 -12.57 18.68 -16.18
CA LEU A 400 -12.40 18.97 -14.74
C LEU A 400 -12.87 17.82 -13.85
N ASN A 401 -13.98 17.16 -14.18
CA ASN A 401 -14.54 16.10 -13.33
C ASN A 401 -13.90 14.72 -13.51
N ASN A 402 -13.22 14.47 -14.64
CA ASN A 402 -12.63 13.16 -14.93
C ASN A 402 -11.11 13.21 -15.19
N LEU A 403 -10.54 14.37 -15.53
CA LEU A 403 -9.13 14.51 -15.99
C LEU A 403 -8.29 15.57 -15.25
N SER A 404 -8.84 16.64 -14.65
CA SER A 404 -8.10 17.66 -13.81
C SER A 404 -8.49 17.72 -12.31
N HIS A 405 -7.56 18.11 -11.42
CA HIS A 405 -7.73 18.28 -9.96
C HIS A 405 -8.16 17.09 -9.08
N ASN A 406 -8.07 17.31 -7.76
CA ASN A 406 -8.44 16.39 -6.69
C ASN A 406 -9.98 16.23 -6.61
N GLN A 407 -10.52 15.36 -7.47
CA GLN A 407 -11.95 15.17 -7.75
C GLN A 407 -12.78 14.56 -6.62
N LEU A 408 -12.15 14.08 -5.54
CA LEU A 408 -12.87 13.38 -4.49
C LEU A 408 -13.91 14.27 -3.80
N PHE A 409 -13.60 15.56 -3.61
CA PHE A 409 -14.46 16.46 -2.84
C PHE A 409 -14.86 17.71 -3.61
N ILE A 410 -14.69 17.76 -4.94
CA ILE A 410 -15.16 18.87 -5.77
C ILE A 410 -15.81 18.32 -7.04
N GLU A 411 -17.03 18.78 -7.29
CA GLU A 411 -17.78 18.48 -8.52
C GLU A 411 -18.02 19.80 -9.25
N TYR A 412 -17.55 19.90 -10.50
CA TYR A 412 -17.74 21.07 -11.34
C TYR A 412 -19.00 20.93 -12.20
N THR A 413 -19.77 22.01 -12.27
CA THR A 413 -20.85 22.20 -13.24
C THR A 413 -20.53 23.43 -14.08
N ILE A 414 -20.67 23.32 -15.40
CA ILE A 414 -20.29 24.41 -16.30
C ILE A 414 -21.51 24.89 -17.08
N ASP A 415 -21.74 26.20 -17.02
CA ASP A 415 -22.70 26.89 -17.86
C ASP A 415 -22.02 28.07 -18.57
N SER A 416 -22.70 28.64 -19.56
CA SER A 416 -22.09 29.67 -20.40
C SER A 416 -23.08 30.72 -20.86
N GLU A 417 -22.56 31.90 -21.16
CA GLU A 417 -23.29 32.98 -21.83
C GLU A 417 -22.42 33.71 -22.85
N ASN A 418 -23.07 34.45 -23.74
CA ASN A 418 -22.43 35.34 -24.69
C ASN A 418 -22.50 36.79 -24.18
N PHE A 419 -21.41 37.52 -24.28
CA PHE A 419 -21.30 38.92 -23.86
C PHE A 419 -20.65 39.78 -24.95
N GLU A 420 -21.36 40.81 -25.38
CA GLU A 420 -20.86 41.77 -26.37
C GLU A 420 -20.38 43.05 -25.68
N VAL A 421 -19.14 43.45 -26.00
CA VAL A 421 -18.51 44.67 -25.47
C VAL A 421 -18.60 45.75 -26.54
N ASN A 422 -19.24 46.88 -26.20
CA ASN A 422 -19.43 48.03 -27.10
C ASN A 422 -18.14 48.84 -27.40
N GLU A 423 -16.97 48.27 -27.13
CA GLU A 423 -15.66 48.88 -27.39
C GLU A 423 -14.86 47.98 -28.32
N ASN A 424 -13.95 48.58 -29.09
CA ASN A 424 -13.07 47.84 -29.98
C ASN A 424 -12.06 47.05 -29.17
N ARG A 425 -11.71 45.85 -29.64
CA ARG A 425 -10.70 44.96 -29.03
C ARG A 425 -9.37 45.66 -28.85
N ALA A 426 -8.98 46.54 -29.78
CA ALA A 426 -7.74 47.31 -29.71
C ALA A 426 -7.65 48.18 -28.43
N THR A 427 -8.78 48.64 -27.89
CA THR A 427 -8.79 49.37 -26.61
C THR A 427 -8.28 48.48 -25.49
N PHE A 428 -8.75 47.24 -25.41
CA PHE A 428 -8.29 46.26 -24.42
C PHE A 428 -6.86 45.78 -24.68
N VAL A 429 -6.41 45.72 -25.93
CA VAL A 429 -5.03 45.32 -26.27
C VAL A 429 -4.02 46.43 -25.92
N ASN A 430 -4.38 47.70 -26.10
CA ASN A 430 -3.43 48.81 -26.04
C ASN A 430 -3.45 49.61 -24.72
N SER A 431 -4.54 49.59 -23.96
CA SER A 431 -4.68 50.39 -22.72
C SER A 431 -4.41 49.61 -21.43
N ILE A 432 -4.14 48.31 -21.54
CA ILE A 432 -4.14 47.34 -20.45
C ILE A 432 -2.86 46.48 -20.53
N TYR A 433 -2.12 46.38 -19.42
CA TYR A 433 -0.75 45.85 -19.40
C TYR A 433 -0.63 44.40 -18.87
N SER A 434 -1.72 43.81 -18.38
CA SER A 434 -1.71 42.50 -17.72
C SER A 434 -3.02 41.73 -17.95
N THR A 435 -3.02 40.41 -17.71
CA THR A 435 -4.25 39.60 -17.67
C THR A 435 -5.25 40.15 -16.64
N GLU A 436 -4.76 40.73 -15.54
CA GLU A 436 -5.56 41.27 -14.44
C GLU A 436 -6.37 42.49 -14.87
N ASP A 437 -5.71 43.42 -15.55
CA ASP A 437 -6.36 44.59 -16.12
C ASP A 437 -7.44 44.19 -17.15
N ILE A 438 -7.21 43.13 -17.95
CA ILE A 438 -8.19 42.63 -18.93
C ILE A 438 -9.41 42.08 -18.20
N PHE A 439 -9.19 41.20 -17.22
CA PHE A 439 -10.25 40.61 -16.42
C PHE A 439 -11.11 41.67 -15.74
N TYR A 440 -10.50 42.64 -15.05
CA TYR A 440 -11.26 43.71 -14.39
C TYR A 440 -11.92 44.66 -15.37
N GLY A 441 -11.31 44.94 -16.53
CA GLY A 441 -11.93 45.71 -17.60
C GLY A 441 -13.21 45.06 -18.10
N LEU A 442 -13.15 43.76 -18.44
CA LEU A 442 -14.31 43.00 -18.91
C LEU A 442 -15.39 42.85 -17.84
N LYS A 443 -14.97 42.61 -16.60
CA LYS A 443 -15.86 42.55 -15.44
C LYS A 443 -16.62 43.85 -15.24
N LEU A 444 -15.97 45.01 -15.32
CA LEU A 444 -16.62 46.32 -15.25
C LEU A 444 -17.62 46.53 -16.39
N LYS A 445 -17.32 46.07 -17.60
CA LYS A 445 -18.26 46.18 -18.73
C LYS A 445 -19.48 45.30 -18.55
N LYS A 446 -19.31 44.07 -18.09
CA LYS A 446 -20.41 43.11 -17.87
C LYS A 446 -21.25 43.50 -16.66
N PHE A 447 -20.60 44.00 -15.61
CA PHE A 447 -21.21 44.31 -14.33
C PHE A 447 -20.87 45.75 -13.88
N PRO A 448 -21.44 46.78 -14.54
CA PRO A 448 -21.03 48.18 -14.38
C PRO A 448 -21.33 48.80 -13.02
N THR A 449 -22.17 48.16 -12.19
CA THR A 449 -22.48 48.61 -10.82
C THR A 449 -21.50 48.05 -9.78
N ILE A 450 -20.51 47.27 -10.17
CA ILE A 450 -19.51 46.65 -9.29
C ILE A 450 -18.22 47.46 -9.38
N GLU A 451 -17.93 48.32 -8.38
CA GLU A 451 -16.66 49.03 -8.31
C GLU A 451 -15.48 48.04 -8.15
N ARG A 452 -14.32 48.43 -8.68
CA ARG A 452 -13.07 47.67 -8.56
C ARG A 452 -12.75 47.40 -7.08
N SER A 453 -13.09 46.21 -6.60
CA SER A 453 -12.17 45.25 -5.95
C SER A 453 -12.78 44.41 -4.82
N ILE A 454 -14.00 44.65 -4.34
CA ILE A 454 -14.53 43.85 -3.21
C ILE A 454 -16.04 43.53 -3.23
N ASP A 455 -16.88 44.30 -3.94
CA ASP A 455 -18.34 44.14 -3.90
C ASP A 455 -18.92 43.49 -5.16
N VAL A 456 -18.44 42.30 -5.54
CA VAL A 456 -19.28 41.39 -6.35
C VAL A 456 -20.47 41.00 -5.46
N PRO A 457 -21.73 41.00 -5.94
CA PRO A 457 -22.90 40.68 -5.12
C PRO A 457 -22.64 39.37 -4.36
N ASN A 458 -22.35 39.51 -3.06
CA ASN A 458 -21.92 38.49 -2.11
C ASN A 458 -21.05 37.39 -2.71
N TYR A 459 -19.74 37.42 -2.43
CA TYR A 459 -18.80 36.32 -2.67
C TYR A 459 -19.50 34.94 -2.69
N ASN A 460 -19.82 34.45 -3.89
CA ASN A 460 -20.48 33.17 -4.01
C ASN A 460 -19.36 32.17 -4.23
N ASN A 461 -18.86 31.60 -3.13
CA ASN A 461 -17.85 30.54 -3.16
C ASN A 461 -18.28 29.33 -4.03
N LYS A 462 -19.54 29.25 -4.46
CA LYS A 462 -20.07 28.23 -5.36
C LYS A 462 -20.12 28.65 -6.84
N LYS A 463 -19.82 29.90 -7.22
CA LYS A 463 -19.88 30.35 -8.62
C LYS A 463 -18.69 31.21 -9.03
N ASP A 464 -17.94 30.76 -10.05
CA ASP A 464 -16.84 31.50 -10.68
C ASP A 464 -17.23 32.02 -12.06
N TYR A 465 -16.71 33.19 -12.42
CA TYR A 465 -16.90 33.80 -13.74
C TYR A 465 -15.59 33.77 -14.54
N TYR A 466 -15.59 33.09 -15.68
CA TYR A 466 -14.39 32.93 -16.48
C TYR A 466 -14.62 33.53 -17.87
N PHE A 467 -13.96 34.65 -18.16
CA PHE A 467 -14.13 35.36 -19.43
C PHE A 467 -13.30 34.71 -20.52
N VAL A 468 -13.92 34.18 -21.57
CA VAL A 468 -13.26 33.55 -22.72
C VAL A 468 -13.16 34.57 -23.85
N THR A 469 -11.96 34.90 -24.30
CA THR A 469 -11.71 36.01 -25.23
C THR A 469 -10.81 35.61 -26.40
N ASP A 470 -10.94 36.32 -27.52
CA ASP A 470 -10.03 36.21 -28.68
C ASP A 470 -8.87 37.22 -28.62
N ILE A 471 -8.62 37.83 -27.46
CA ILE A 471 -7.47 38.74 -27.28
C ILE A 471 -6.19 37.92 -27.35
N GLU A 472 -5.27 38.30 -28.24
CA GLU A 472 -3.92 37.74 -28.31
C GLU A 472 -2.91 38.82 -27.89
N LYS A 473 -2.13 38.57 -26.82
CA LYS A 473 -1.21 39.57 -26.26
C LYS A 473 0.15 38.96 -25.97
N ALA A 474 1.22 39.54 -26.50
CA ALA A 474 2.59 39.14 -26.19
C ALA A 474 2.95 39.51 -24.75
N LYS A 475 3.46 38.55 -23.98
CA LYS A 475 4.06 38.72 -22.65
C LYS A 475 5.49 39.26 -22.75
N THR A 476 6.24 38.81 -23.75
CA THR A 476 7.61 39.26 -24.01
C THR A 476 7.77 39.66 -25.47
N THR A 477 8.74 40.52 -25.74
CA THR A 477 9.19 40.87 -27.08
C THR A 477 10.61 40.34 -27.25
N ASN A 478 10.91 39.73 -28.38
CA ASN A 478 12.27 39.32 -28.72
C ASN A 478 13.13 40.55 -29.07
N ASP A 479 14.45 40.38 -29.11
CA ASP A 479 15.41 41.45 -29.42
C ASP A 479 15.19 42.07 -30.81
N ASP A 480 14.55 41.34 -31.72
CA ASP A 480 14.20 41.78 -33.08
C ASP A 480 12.84 42.51 -33.17
N GLY A 481 12.17 42.74 -32.04
CA GLY A 481 10.86 43.38 -31.97
C GLY A 481 9.68 42.46 -32.30
N SER A 482 9.92 41.18 -32.60
CA SER A 482 8.86 40.19 -32.80
C SER A 482 8.23 39.75 -31.46
N PRO A 483 6.96 39.32 -31.45
CA PRO A 483 6.36 38.69 -30.28
C PRO A 483 7.18 37.48 -29.82
N GLY A 484 7.56 37.45 -28.54
CA GLY A 484 8.20 36.31 -27.90
C GLY A 484 7.17 35.32 -27.37
N SER A 485 6.93 35.34 -26.07
CA SER A 485 5.88 34.53 -25.41
C SER A 485 4.55 35.28 -25.37
N TYR A 486 3.43 34.55 -25.34
CA TYR A 486 2.08 35.12 -25.24
C TYR A 486 1.48 34.94 -23.84
N LEU A 487 0.58 35.84 -23.47
CA LEU A 487 -0.32 35.66 -22.32
C LEU A 487 -1.37 34.62 -22.70
N GLY A 488 -1.55 33.61 -21.84
CA GLY A 488 -2.62 32.62 -21.94
C GLY A 488 -3.82 33.06 -21.11
N GLY A 489 -4.17 32.29 -20.09
CA GLY A 489 -5.19 32.67 -19.11
C GLY A 489 -4.62 33.19 -17.80
N ALA A 490 -5.53 33.54 -16.89
CA ALA A 490 -5.26 33.72 -15.48
C ALA A 490 -6.54 33.42 -14.70
N HIS A 491 -6.44 32.60 -13.65
CA HIS A 491 -7.43 32.56 -12.57
C HIS A 491 -6.82 33.17 -11.31
N TRP A 492 -7.53 34.11 -10.68
CA TRP A 492 -7.02 34.81 -9.50
C TRP A 492 -7.35 34.05 -8.23
N ILE A 493 -6.30 33.63 -7.52
CA ILE A 493 -6.40 33.08 -6.17
C ILE A 493 -7.21 34.05 -5.29
N GLY A 494 -8.30 33.59 -4.68
CA GLY A 494 -9.16 34.43 -3.83
C GLY A 494 -10.17 35.32 -4.57
N SER A 495 -10.36 35.11 -5.88
CA SER A 495 -11.34 35.80 -6.69
C SER A 495 -12.33 34.81 -7.30
N ASN A 496 -13.59 35.22 -7.45
CA ASN A 496 -14.63 34.46 -8.14
C ASN A 496 -14.52 34.62 -9.66
N GLY A 497 -13.33 34.41 -10.22
CA GLY A 497 -13.19 34.44 -11.66
C GLY A 497 -11.78 34.60 -12.20
N GLY A 498 -11.74 34.45 -13.52
CA GLY A 498 -10.54 34.50 -14.33
C GLY A 498 -10.81 35.00 -15.74
N VAL A 499 -9.76 35.09 -16.54
CA VAL A 499 -9.85 35.37 -17.97
C VAL A 499 -9.00 34.36 -18.72
N HIS A 500 -9.52 33.93 -19.85
CA HIS A 500 -8.82 33.19 -20.85
C HIS A 500 -8.60 34.06 -22.09
N LEU A 501 -7.33 34.22 -22.47
CA LEU A 501 -6.92 34.93 -23.68
C LEU A 501 -6.48 33.93 -24.73
N LYS A 502 -6.65 34.28 -26.01
CA LYS A 502 -6.21 33.46 -27.13
C LYS A 502 -4.72 33.15 -27.03
N ALA A 503 -4.43 31.93 -26.58
CA ALA A 503 -3.07 31.46 -26.39
C ALA A 503 -2.56 30.77 -27.66
N LYS A 504 -1.26 30.90 -27.92
CA LYS A 504 -0.52 30.04 -28.83
C LYS A 504 0.43 29.19 -27.98
N SER A 505 -0.05 28.04 -27.50
CA SER A 505 0.81 27.11 -26.76
C SER A 505 1.94 26.64 -27.69
N SER A 506 3.19 26.85 -27.28
CA SER A 506 4.37 26.40 -28.02
C SER A 506 4.60 24.89 -27.92
N ILE A 507 3.86 24.20 -27.03
CA ILE A 507 3.97 22.77 -26.77
C ILE A 507 2.72 21.98 -27.21
N GLY A 508 1.77 22.63 -27.87
CA GLY A 508 0.61 21.97 -28.51
C GLY A 508 -0.57 21.67 -27.59
N GLU A 509 -0.68 22.34 -26.44
CA GLU A 509 -1.83 22.20 -25.54
C GLU A 509 -3.12 22.66 -26.22
N THR A 510 -4.20 21.94 -25.96
CA THR A 510 -5.55 22.33 -26.33
C THR A 510 -6.06 23.42 -25.40
N GLN A 511 -7.19 24.03 -25.76
CA GLN A 511 -7.71 25.13 -24.95
C GLN A 511 -8.37 24.67 -23.64
N VAL A 512 -9.04 23.51 -23.66
CA VAL A 512 -9.66 22.92 -22.45
C VAL A 512 -8.61 22.61 -21.39
N GLU A 513 -7.44 22.23 -21.85
CA GLU A 513 -6.27 21.93 -21.06
C GLU A 513 -5.77 23.21 -20.37
N LEU A 514 -5.40 24.25 -21.13
CA LEU A 514 -4.96 25.54 -20.56
C LEU A 514 -5.94 26.12 -19.54
N ASP A 515 -7.24 26.03 -19.80
CA ASP A 515 -8.26 26.55 -18.89
C ASP A 515 -8.33 25.72 -17.60
N ALA A 516 -8.24 24.39 -17.71
CA ALA A 516 -8.17 23.50 -16.56
C ALA A 516 -6.91 23.75 -15.71
N HIS A 517 -5.76 24.06 -16.34
CA HIS A 517 -4.54 24.51 -15.64
C HIS A 517 -4.83 25.77 -14.81
N GLU A 518 -5.46 26.77 -15.40
CA GLU A 518 -5.77 28.01 -14.68
C GLU A 518 -6.75 27.78 -13.52
N PHE A 519 -7.77 26.91 -13.68
CA PHE A 519 -8.63 26.51 -12.57
C PHE A 519 -7.88 25.77 -11.45
N GLY A 520 -6.69 25.23 -11.71
CA GLY A 520 -5.84 24.66 -10.66
C GLY A 520 -5.32 25.70 -9.69
N HIS A 521 -5.04 26.91 -10.17
CA HIS A 521 -4.65 28.01 -9.31
C HIS A 521 -5.77 28.43 -8.35
N TRP A 522 -7.04 28.28 -8.76
CA TRP A 522 -8.19 28.57 -7.90
C TRP A 522 -8.18 27.76 -6.60
N ILE A 523 -7.93 26.45 -6.66
CA ILE A 523 -7.84 25.60 -5.46
C ILE A 523 -6.50 25.74 -4.72
N GLY A 524 -5.80 26.85 -4.92
CA GLY A 524 -4.58 27.22 -4.21
C GLY A 524 -3.37 26.39 -4.63
N LEU A 525 -3.40 25.77 -5.82
CA LEU A 525 -2.30 24.95 -6.30
C LEU A 525 -1.22 25.85 -6.87
N PRO A 526 -0.01 25.86 -6.27
CA PRO A 526 1.10 26.59 -6.86
C PRO A 526 1.50 25.91 -8.16
N HIS A 527 2.11 26.67 -9.07
CA HIS A 527 2.97 26.05 -10.08
C HIS A 527 3.95 25.14 -9.34
N THR A 528 4.00 23.86 -9.70
CA THR A 528 4.87 22.85 -9.06
C THR A 528 6.37 23.17 -9.16
N PHE A 529 6.74 24.27 -9.83
CA PHE A 529 8.11 24.60 -10.23
C PHE A 529 8.54 26.05 -9.93
N GLU A 530 7.72 26.87 -9.24
CA GLU A 530 8.02 28.30 -9.01
C GLU A 530 7.76 28.76 -7.57
N GLU A 531 8.70 29.52 -6.99
CA GLU A 531 8.44 30.31 -5.77
C GLU A 531 8.37 31.80 -6.14
N LYS A 532 7.27 32.45 -5.72
CA LYS A 532 7.09 33.90 -5.81
C LYS A 532 7.52 34.56 -4.50
N TYR A 533 8.45 35.49 -4.56
CA TYR A 533 8.81 36.33 -3.42
C TYR A 533 7.72 37.39 -3.14
N PRO A 534 7.68 37.99 -1.93
CA PRO A 534 6.75 39.08 -1.60
C PRO A 534 6.83 40.30 -2.53
N ASN A 535 7.92 40.44 -3.27
CA ASN A 535 8.12 41.49 -4.28
C ASN A 535 7.69 41.08 -5.70
N GLY A 536 7.02 39.94 -5.86
CA GLY A 536 6.52 39.45 -7.14
C GLY A 536 7.55 38.79 -8.06
N SER A 537 8.83 38.70 -7.67
CA SER A 537 9.83 38.01 -8.49
C SER A 537 9.70 36.49 -8.37
N VAL A 538 9.79 35.80 -9.52
CA VAL A 538 9.76 34.35 -9.63
C VAL A 538 11.19 33.84 -9.69
N LYS A 539 11.56 32.95 -8.76
CA LYS A 539 12.81 32.18 -8.86
C LYS A 539 12.48 30.74 -9.21
N GLN A 540 13.01 30.26 -10.34
CA GLN A 540 13.14 28.82 -10.57
C GLN A 540 14.07 28.27 -9.50
N LYS A 541 13.56 27.40 -8.62
CA LYS A 541 14.38 26.84 -7.54
C LYS A 541 15.31 25.75 -8.09
N PRO A 542 16.62 25.80 -7.79
CA PRO A 542 17.44 24.61 -7.73
C PRO A 542 17.06 23.80 -6.48
N ASN A 543 17.09 22.47 -6.60
CA ASN A 543 16.76 21.46 -5.57
C ASN A 543 17.21 21.77 -4.12
N PRO A 544 16.54 21.22 -3.08
CA PRO A 544 15.74 19.99 -3.08
C PRO A 544 14.22 20.25 -3.00
N PHE A 545 13.64 20.50 -4.16
CA PHE A 545 12.29 20.08 -4.52
C PHE A 545 12.47 18.90 -5.50
N ILE A 546 11.49 18.02 -5.68
CA ILE A 546 11.73 16.74 -6.38
C ILE A 546 11.81 16.95 -7.89
N THR A 547 13.01 16.83 -8.45
CA THR A 547 13.17 16.56 -9.89
C THR A 547 12.93 15.08 -10.12
N ILE A 548 11.97 14.73 -10.98
CA ILE A 548 11.84 13.37 -11.51
C ILE A 548 12.74 13.30 -12.74
N HIS A 549 13.83 12.55 -12.65
CA HIS A 549 14.84 12.42 -13.72
C HIS A 549 14.38 11.43 -14.80
N SER A 550 14.86 11.59 -16.04
CA SER A 550 14.45 10.82 -17.24
C SER A 550 14.63 9.28 -17.16
N ASN A 551 15.38 8.80 -16.18
CA ASN A 551 15.62 7.39 -15.87
C ASN A 551 14.81 6.86 -14.67
N GLN A 552 14.01 7.72 -14.04
CA GLN A 552 12.86 7.36 -13.20
C GLN A 552 11.65 7.53 -14.11
N GLY A 553 10.88 6.46 -14.38
CA GLY A 553 9.83 6.44 -15.40
C GLY A 553 9.14 7.79 -15.54
N GLU A 554 9.30 8.43 -16.72
CA GLU A 554 9.05 9.85 -16.92
C GLU A 554 7.72 10.30 -16.29
N SER A 555 7.78 11.32 -15.46
CA SER A 555 6.62 12.09 -15.01
C SER A 555 6.19 13.13 -16.04
N LYS A 556 6.28 12.78 -17.33
CA LYS A 556 5.55 13.55 -18.31
C LYS A 556 4.10 13.56 -17.82
N TYR A 557 3.62 14.77 -17.59
CA TYR A 557 2.29 15.09 -17.17
C TYR A 557 1.99 15.55 -15.74
N ASN A 558 2.93 15.79 -14.80
CA ASN A 558 2.61 16.29 -13.43
C ASN A 558 1.43 17.29 -13.30
N PHE A 559 0.54 17.06 -12.32
CA PHE A 559 -0.64 17.78 -11.78
C PHE A 559 -1.36 18.92 -12.54
N MET A 560 -0.65 19.68 -13.36
CA MET A 560 -1.15 20.67 -14.32
C MET A 560 -1.19 20.16 -15.77
N ASP A 561 -0.59 19.00 -16.05
CA ASP A 561 -0.60 18.42 -17.38
C ASP A 561 -1.72 17.35 -17.51
N TYR A 562 -2.22 17.24 -18.71
CA TYR A 562 -3.61 16.89 -19.00
C TYR A 562 -3.95 15.41 -19.03
N GLN A 563 -3.00 14.55 -18.63
CA GLN A 563 -3.08 13.09 -18.78
C GLN A 563 -2.42 12.30 -17.63
N VAL A 564 -2.40 12.83 -16.40
CA VAL A 564 -1.84 12.09 -15.24
C VAL A 564 -2.74 10.96 -14.79
N ASN A 565 -2.13 9.79 -14.61
CA ASN A 565 -2.68 8.76 -13.75
C ASN A 565 -2.50 9.19 -12.27
N ARG A 566 -3.52 9.84 -11.70
CA ARG A 566 -3.51 10.59 -10.42
C ARG A 566 -3.13 9.83 -9.15
N LYS A 567 -2.85 8.52 -9.24
CA LYS A 567 -2.76 7.58 -8.11
C LYS A 567 -1.48 7.71 -7.25
N THR A 568 -0.68 8.76 -7.37
CA THR A 568 0.72 8.79 -6.86
C THR A 568 1.11 10.11 -6.17
N TRP A 569 0.19 11.08 -6.07
CA TRP A 569 0.48 12.42 -5.51
C TRP A 569 -0.67 13.01 -4.69
N PHE A 570 -1.60 12.16 -4.28
CA PHE A 570 -2.88 12.55 -3.70
C PHE A 570 -2.74 13.33 -2.40
N LYS A 571 -1.82 12.92 -1.53
CA LYS A 571 -1.72 13.56 -0.22
C LYS A 571 -1.26 15.01 -0.31
N MET A 572 -0.31 15.29 -1.21
CA MET A 572 0.14 16.66 -1.48
C MET A 572 -1.01 17.53 -2.01
N GLN A 573 -1.89 16.96 -2.84
CA GLN A 573 -3.08 17.64 -3.35
C GLN A 573 -4.14 17.83 -2.26
N LEU A 574 -4.26 16.91 -1.29
CA LEU A 574 -5.19 17.02 -0.17
C LEU A 574 -4.75 18.06 0.86
N LEU A 575 -3.45 18.07 1.18
CA LEU A 575 -2.82 18.86 2.24
C LEU A 575 -2.44 20.27 1.81
N ASN A 576 -2.49 20.60 0.52
CA ASN A 576 -2.26 21.97 0.08
C ASN A 576 -3.33 22.88 0.71
N THR A 577 -2.91 23.65 1.71
CA THR A 577 -3.72 24.17 2.82
C THR A 577 -4.70 25.29 2.44
N ASN A 578 -4.83 25.60 1.15
CA ASN A 578 -5.69 26.66 0.64
C ASN A 578 -6.89 26.10 -0.14
N ARG A 579 -7.51 25.03 0.35
CA ARG A 579 -8.78 24.47 -0.20
C ARG A 579 -9.92 25.47 -0.33
N GLU A 580 -9.77 26.64 0.26
CA GLU A 580 -10.74 27.69 0.08
C GLU A 580 -10.37 28.76 -0.90
N SER A 581 -9.08 29.09 -1.06
CA SER A 581 -8.70 30.44 -1.52
C SER A 581 -9.77 31.48 -1.12
N ASN A 582 -9.90 31.70 0.20
CA ASN A 582 -10.70 32.73 0.88
C ASN A 582 -12.23 32.66 0.79
#